data_AF-A0A1H9ECL6-F1
#
_entry.id   AF-A0A1H9ECL6-F1
#
_cell.length_a   1.000
_cell.length_b   1.000
_cell.length_c   1.000
_cell.angle_alpha   90.00
_cell.angle_beta   90.00
_cell.angle_gamma   90.00
#
_symmetry.space_group_name_H-M   'P 1'
#
loop_
_entity.id
_entity.type
_entity.pdbx_description
1 polymer ?
#
loop_
_entity_poly.entity_id
_entity_poly.type
_entity_poly.pdbx_seq_one_letter_code
_entity_poly.pdbx_strand_id
1 'polypeptide(L)'
;MKGDVVLSPSGEEVVLVDVGQRVLHDDPVIRVWEVALEPGETHAWHLHHNPYVVLSVEGSEGRMDWLDGSEPRFVHEHRGGHVYRPVSPVHRLTNIGTTSYRNRLVELKDLGENLPEPLDVRHDDVGVRTVVDRSLDLEGPHVLVALDAEDVRLHPGGPCRFDGEWFVVELAYLSR
;
A
#
# COMPACT_ATOMS: atom_id res chain seq x y z
N MET A 1 0.98 10.09 12.59
CA MET A 1 0.94 8.76 13.27
C MET A 1 -0.41 8.55 13.95
N LYS A 2 -0.79 7.30 14.20
CA LYS A 2 -2.05 7.01 14.90
C LYS A 2 -2.12 7.72 16.24
N GLY A 3 -3.28 8.28 16.52
CA GLY A 3 -3.54 9.08 17.72
C GLY A 3 -3.20 10.56 17.55
N ASP A 4 -2.55 10.97 16.46
CA ASP A 4 -2.39 12.38 16.12
C ASP A 4 -3.77 13.02 15.95
N VAL A 5 -3.92 14.22 16.51
CA VAL A 5 -5.14 15.02 16.38
C VAL A 5 -4.89 16.11 15.36
N VAL A 6 -5.73 16.17 14.33
CA VAL A 6 -5.75 17.23 13.33
C VAL A 6 -7.10 17.95 13.36
N LEU A 7 -7.14 19.20 12.91
CA LEU A 7 -8.38 19.95 12.79
C LEU A 7 -8.91 19.85 11.37
N SER A 8 -10.19 19.51 11.23
CA SER A 8 -10.91 19.67 9.97
C SER A 8 -11.11 21.15 9.64
N PRO A 9 -11.50 21.50 8.40
CA PRO A 9 -11.83 22.89 8.04
C PRO A 9 -12.95 23.51 8.89
N SER A 10 -13.84 22.71 9.48
CA SER A 10 -14.89 23.18 10.39
C SER A 10 -14.41 23.33 11.85
N GLY A 11 -13.14 23.02 12.14
CA GLY A 11 -12.56 23.06 13.48
C GLY A 11 -12.86 21.82 14.32
N GLU A 12 -13.35 20.74 13.71
CA GLU A 12 -13.54 19.46 14.40
C GLU A 12 -12.19 18.77 14.63
N GLU A 13 -11.97 18.26 15.84
CA GLU A 13 -10.83 17.41 16.15
C GLU A 13 -11.02 16.02 15.54
N VAL A 14 -10.08 15.62 14.69
CA VAL A 14 -10.04 14.31 14.05
C VAL A 14 -8.83 13.56 14.56
N VAL A 15 -9.07 12.40 15.18
CA VAL A 15 -8.02 11.47 15.59
C VAL A 15 -7.66 10.56 14.42
N LEU A 16 -6.40 10.59 14.01
CA LEU A 16 -5.93 9.77 12.90
C LEU A 16 -5.73 8.30 13.30
N VAL A 17 -6.11 7.38 12.42
CA VAL A 17 -5.79 5.95 12.53
C VAL A 17 -4.47 5.62 11.83
N ASP A 18 -4.02 4.37 11.97
CA ASP A 18 -2.87 3.85 11.22
C ASP A 18 -3.17 3.80 9.71
N VAL A 19 -2.14 3.76 8.87
CA VAL A 19 -2.24 3.67 7.39
C VAL A 19 -2.97 2.39 6.92
N GLY A 20 -2.93 1.33 7.73
CA GLY A 20 -3.72 0.12 7.50
C GLY A 20 -4.29 -0.46 8.80
N GLN A 21 -5.07 -1.53 8.66
CA GLN A 21 -5.75 -2.17 9.79
C GLN A 21 -4.88 -3.20 10.50
N ARG A 22 -3.95 -3.85 9.77
CA ARG A 22 -3.00 -4.85 10.30
C ARG A 22 -1.63 -4.65 9.68
N VAL A 23 -0.58 -4.78 10.48
CA VAL A 23 0.81 -4.87 10.02
C VAL A 23 1.13 -6.33 9.73
N LEU A 24 1.67 -6.60 8.54
CA LEU A 24 2.05 -7.94 8.08
C LEU A 24 3.56 -8.12 8.08
N HIS A 25 4.27 -7.02 7.85
CA HIS A 25 5.72 -6.94 7.89
C HIS A 25 6.13 -5.52 8.23
N ASP A 26 7.16 -5.35 9.05
CA ASP A 26 7.70 -4.04 9.40
C ASP A 26 9.20 -4.21 9.70
N ASP A 27 10.04 -3.58 8.89
CA ASP A 27 11.49 -3.52 9.07
C ASP A 27 12.00 -2.09 8.80
N PRO A 28 13.32 -1.81 8.90
CA PRO A 28 13.83 -0.46 8.67
C PRO A 28 13.59 0.13 7.27
N VAL A 29 13.40 -0.71 6.24
CA VAL A 29 13.31 -0.33 4.82
C VAL A 29 11.85 -0.20 4.38
N ILE A 30 10.99 -1.14 4.80
CA ILE A 30 9.59 -1.20 4.36
C ILE A 30 8.61 -1.48 5.51
N ARG A 31 7.35 -1.12 5.28
CA ARG A 31 6.22 -1.61 6.08
C ARG A 31 5.12 -2.12 5.15
N VAL A 32 4.56 -3.29 5.45
CA VAL A 32 3.45 -3.86 4.68
C VAL A 32 2.21 -3.93 5.55
N TRP A 33 1.18 -3.22 5.10
CA TRP A 33 -0.13 -3.18 5.74
C TRP A 33 -1.14 -4.05 5.01
N GLU A 34 -2.17 -4.46 5.73
CA GLU A 34 -3.43 -4.93 5.17
C GLU A 34 -4.53 -3.88 5.39
N VAL A 35 -5.30 -3.64 4.33
CA VAL A 35 -6.62 -2.99 4.41
C VAL A 35 -7.63 -3.94 3.80
N ALA A 36 -8.69 -4.24 4.55
CA ALA A 36 -9.84 -5.05 4.16
C ALA A 36 -11.13 -4.31 4.53
N LEU A 37 -11.97 -4.05 3.53
CA LEU A 37 -13.23 -3.32 3.66
C LEU A 37 -14.36 -4.09 2.97
N GLU A 38 -15.38 -4.45 3.74
CA GLU A 38 -16.64 -4.92 3.18
C GLU A 38 -17.39 -3.79 2.45
N PRO A 39 -18.38 -4.11 1.58
CA PRO A 39 -19.22 -3.10 0.95
C PRO A 39 -19.80 -2.09 1.96
N GLY A 40 -19.53 -0.81 1.74
CA GLY A 40 -19.96 0.29 2.62
C GLY A 40 -19.04 0.61 3.79
N GLU A 41 -17.99 -0.18 4.04
CA GLU A 41 -17.02 0.11 5.10
C GLU A 41 -16.04 1.21 4.70
N THR A 42 -15.56 1.93 5.72
CA THR A 42 -14.61 3.04 5.58
C THR A 42 -13.38 2.78 6.42
N HIS A 43 -12.20 2.83 5.78
CA HIS A 43 -10.95 3.04 6.49
C HIS A 43 -10.83 4.53 6.85
N ALA A 44 -10.78 4.82 8.15
CA ALA A 44 -10.91 6.16 8.70
C ALA A 44 -9.73 7.10 8.32
N TRP A 45 -9.81 8.35 8.77
CA TRP A 45 -8.83 9.39 8.46
C TRP A 45 -7.40 8.97 8.86
N HIS A 46 -6.49 8.95 7.90
CA HIS A 46 -5.10 8.57 8.08
C HIS A 46 -4.19 9.43 7.19
N LEU A 47 -2.89 9.38 7.44
CA LEU A 47 -1.86 10.15 6.75
C LEU A 47 -0.70 9.24 6.36
N HIS A 48 -0.29 9.31 5.09
CA HIS A 48 0.87 8.57 4.59
C HIS A 48 2.11 9.46 4.68
N HIS A 49 3.11 9.02 5.44
CA HIS A 49 4.42 9.68 5.50
C HIS A 49 5.43 9.09 4.51
N ASN A 50 5.09 7.96 3.90
CA ASN A 50 5.90 7.23 2.96
C ASN A 50 5.20 7.18 1.60
N PRO A 51 5.91 7.27 0.46
CA PRO A 51 5.36 6.80 -0.79
C PRO A 51 5.13 5.28 -0.70
N TYR A 52 4.16 4.79 -1.46
CA TYR A 52 3.71 3.42 -1.30
C TYR A 52 3.21 2.80 -2.59
N VAL A 53 3.12 1.47 -2.58
CA VAL A 53 2.51 0.66 -3.63
C VAL A 53 1.31 -0.07 -3.04
N VAL A 54 0.14 0.12 -3.64
CA VAL A 54 -1.06 -0.68 -3.34
C VAL A 54 -1.05 -1.93 -4.23
N LEU A 55 -1.17 -3.10 -3.62
CA LEU A 55 -1.30 -4.39 -4.30
C LEU A 55 -2.71 -4.93 -4.03
N SER A 56 -3.57 -4.94 -5.04
CA SER A 56 -4.98 -5.31 -4.91
C SER A 56 -5.14 -6.83 -4.92
N VAL A 57 -5.44 -7.41 -3.76
CA VAL A 57 -5.74 -8.84 -3.59
C VAL A 57 -7.17 -9.15 -4.01
N GLU A 58 -8.10 -8.29 -3.58
CA GLU A 58 -9.51 -8.28 -3.98
C GLU A 58 -9.87 -6.86 -4.39
N GLY A 59 -10.42 -6.71 -5.60
CA GLY A 59 -10.76 -5.41 -6.17
C GLY A 59 -12.20 -4.99 -5.90
N SER A 60 -12.42 -3.70 -5.72
CA SER A 60 -13.74 -3.06 -5.65
C SER A 60 -13.66 -1.60 -6.11
N GLU A 61 -14.81 -0.94 -6.14
CA GLU A 61 -14.92 0.50 -6.31
C GLU A 61 -14.71 1.22 -4.98
N GLY A 62 -13.83 2.22 -4.97
CA GLY A 62 -13.50 2.99 -3.79
C GLY A 62 -13.74 4.49 -3.99
N ARG A 63 -14.13 5.16 -2.92
CA ARG A 63 -14.18 6.62 -2.82
C ARG A 63 -13.22 7.10 -1.76
N MET A 64 -12.31 7.96 -2.15
CA MET A 64 -11.35 8.61 -1.29
C MET A 64 -11.78 10.06 -1.05
N ASP A 65 -12.08 10.39 0.20
CA ASP A 65 -12.38 11.77 0.61
C ASP A 65 -11.13 12.39 1.24
N TRP A 66 -10.91 13.67 0.97
CA TRP A 66 -9.85 14.48 1.56
C TRP A 66 -10.39 15.24 2.78
N LEU A 67 -9.57 15.37 3.83
CA LEU A 67 -10.02 16.04 5.06
C LEU A 67 -10.35 17.53 4.82
N ASP A 68 -9.70 18.16 3.84
CA ASP A 68 -9.93 19.56 3.46
C ASP A 68 -11.26 19.79 2.72
N GLY A 69 -12.00 18.73 2.40
CA GLY A 69 -13.28 18.80 1.69
C GLY A 69 -13.15 19.03 0.19
N SER A 70 -11.95 18.94 -0.39
CA SER A 70 -11.76 18.97 -1.84
C SER A 70 -12.43 17.78 -2.54
N GLU A 71 -12.62 17.87 -3.85
CA GLU A 71 -13.33 16.86 -4.65
C GLU A 71 -12.77 15.44 -4.43
N PRO A 72 -13.63 14.44 -4.18
CA PRO A 72 -13.19 13.09 -3.89
C PRO A 72 -12.53 12.46 -5.11
N ARG A 73 -11.63 11.52 -4.84
CA ARG A 73 -11.04 10.64 -5.86
C ARG A 73 -11.78 9.32 -5.89
N PHE A 74 -12.17 8.86 -7.08
CA PHE A 74 -12.72 7.53 -7.28
C PHE A 74 -11.61 6.58 -7.75
N VAL A 75 -11.58 5.38 -7.18
CA VAL A 75 -10.65 4.31 -7.53
C VAL A 75 -11.43 3.07 -7.95
N HIS A 76 -10.89 2.35 -8.92
CA HIS A 76 -11.46 1.09 -9.40
C HIS A 76 -10.32 0.08 -9.48
N GLU A 77 -10.25 -0.79 -8.48
CA GLU A 77 -9.20 -1.79 -8.34
C GLU A 77 -9.70 -3.16 -8.78
N HIS A 78 -8.77 -4.00 -9.24
CA HIS A 78 -9.05 -5.38 -9.64
C HIS A 78 -7.97 -6.29 -9.05
N ARG A 79 -8.30 -7.56 -8.80
CA ARG A 79 -7.34 -8.57 -8.32
C ARG A 79 -6.10 -8.62 -9.22
N GLY A 80 -4.92 -8.63 -8.61
CA GLY A 80 -3.65 -8.61 -9.34
C GLY A 80 -3.26 -7.23 -9.89
N GLY A 81 -4.10 -6.22 -9.70
CA GLY A 81 -3.79 -4.82 -10.00
C GLY A 81 -2.84 -4.23 -8.96
N HIS A 82 -2.06 -3.23 -9.39
CA HIS A 82 -1.18 -2.49 -8.49
C HIS A 82 -1.15 -1.02 -8.87
N VAL A 83 -0.90 -0.16 -7.87
CA VAL A 83 -0.84 1.27 -8.10
C VAL A 83 0.21 1.94 -7.22
N TYR A 84 1.05 2.76 -7.84
CA TYR A 84 2.03 3.62 -7.18
C TYR A 84 1.36 4.90 -6.67
N ARG A 85 1.74 5.31 -5.45
CA ARG A 85 1.22 6.52 -4.81
C ARG A 85 2.36 7.32 -4.17
N PRO A 86 2.43 8.63 -4.42
CA PRO A 86 3.22 9.51 -3.58
C PRO A 86 2.54 9.65 -2.21
N VAL A 87 3.20 10.35 -1.29
CA VAL A 87 2.53 10.83 -0.07
C VAL A 87 1.32 11.70 -0.44
N SER A 88 0.32 11.75 0.45
CA SER A 88 -0.91 12.50 0.21
C SER A 88 -1.40 13.20 1.48
N PRO A 89 -2.26 14.22 1.35
CA PRO A 89 -2.94 14.82 2.50
C PRO A 89 -3.78 13.79 3.27
N VAL A 90 -4.23 14.18 4.47
CA VAL A 90 -5.12 13.35 5.29
C VAL A 90 -6.35 12.97 4.49
N HIS A 91 -6.62 11.67 4.42
CA HIS A 91 -7.75 11.13 3.66
C HIS A 91 -8.35 9.90 4.34
N ARG A 92 -9.53 9.50 3.86
CA ARG A 92 -10.20 8.25 4.22
C ARG A 92 -10.63 7.52 2.94
N LEU A 93 -10.76 6.20 3.01
CA LEU A 93 -11.18 5.36 1.88
C LEU A 93 -12.44 4.60 2.24
N THR A 94 -13.49 4.72 1.42
CA THR A 94 -14.74 3.96 1.55
C THR A 94 -14.87 2.99 0.39
N ASN A 95 -15.17 1.73 0.68
CA ASN A 95 -15.59 0.76 -0.34
C ASN A 95 -17.04 1.08 -0.72
N ILE A 96 -17.24 1.63 -1.92
CA ILE A 96 -18.56 1.99 -2.44
C ILE A 96 -19.12 0.95 -3.42
N GLY A 97 -18.32 -0.09 -3.71
CA GLY A 97 -18.73 -1.19 -4.58
C GLY A 97 -19.62 -2.21 -3.86
N THR A 98 -19.87 -3.31 -4.55
CA THR A 98 -20.72 -4.42 -4.07
C THR A 98 -19.94 -5.67 -3.68
N THR A 99 -18.60 -5.63 -3.77
CA THR A 99 -17.69 -6.71 -3.42
C THR A 99 -16.72 -6.27 -2.33
N SER A 100 -16.09 -7.24 -1.66
CA SER A 100 -15.00 -6.99 -0.73
C SER A 100 -13.83 -6.29 -1.41
N TYR A 101 -13.20 -5.37 -0.68
CA TYR A 101 -11.97 -4.70 -1.06
C TYR A 101 -10.86 -5.20 -0.14
N ARG A 102 -9.77 -5.71 -0.70
CA ARG A 102 -8.61 -6.12 0.10
C ARG A 102 -7.31 -5.79 -0.61
N ASN A 103 -6.43 -5.08 0.06
CA ASN A 103 -5.11 -4.76 -0.47
C ASN A 103 -3.98 -5.13 0.50
N ARG A 104 -2.77 -5.20 -0.07
CA ARG A 104 -1.51 -5.19 0.66
C ARG A 104 -0.78 -3.92 0.26
N LEU A 105 -0.57 -3.02 1.21
CA LEU A 105 0.04 -1.72 0.96
C LEU A 105 1.49 -1.75 1.44
N VAL A 106 2.44 -1.55 0.52
CA VAL A 106 3.87 -1.53 0.80
C VAL A 106 4.34 -0.07 0.92
N GLU A 107 4.57 0.40 2.13
CA GLU A 107 5.23 1.68 2.41
C GLU A 107 6.75 1.55 2.21
N LEU A 108 7.35 2.53 1.53
CA LEU A 108 8.78 2.60 1.24
C LEU A 108 9.43 3.64 2.17
N LYS A 109 9.98 3.19 3.30
CA LYS A 109 10.45 4.09 4.37
C LYS A 109 11.69 4.88 3.99
N ASP A 110 12.57 4.27 3.21
CA ASP A 110 13.79 4.89 2.69
C ASP A 110 13.52 6.02 1.69
N LEU A 111 12.29 6.12 1.18
CA LEU A 111 11.82 7.22 0.34
C LEU A 111 10.89 8.18 1.08
N GLY A 112 10.68 7.97 2.38
CA GLY A 112 9.69 8.71 3.19
C GLY A 112 10.23 9.04 4.57
N GLU A 113 9.76 8.32 5.60
CA GLU A 113 10.03 8.58 7.01
C GLU A 113 11.52 8.56 7.41
N ASN A 114 12.38 7.91 6.61
CA ASN A 114 13.82 7.90 6.82
C ASN A 114 14.54 9.09 6.15
N LEU A 115 13.82 9.98 5.45
CA LEU A 115 14.36 11.17 4.79
C LEU A 115 13.82 12.45 5.45
N PRO A 116 14.55 13.59 5.34
CA PRO A 116 14.02 14.89 5.76
C PRO A 116 12.77 15.32 4.98
N GLU A 117 12.69 14.94 3.70
CA GLU A 117 11.55 15.16 2.82
C GLU A 117 11.29 13.89 2.00
N PRO A 118 10.02 13.48 1.83
CA PRO A 118 9.69 12.29 1.05
C PRO A 118 9.97 12.50 -0.43
N LEU A 119 10.41 11.44 -1.10
CA LEU A 119 10.59 11.37 -2.54
C LEU A 119 9.40 10.65 -3.18
N ASP A 120 9.02 11.06 -4.39
CA ASP A 120 8.04 10.30 -5.16
C ASP A 120 8.63 8.97 -5.63
N VAL A 121 7.86 7.90 -5.51
CA VAL A 121 8.20 6.60 -6.10
C VAL A 121 8.11 6.68 -7.62
N ARG A 122 9.23 6.41 -8.32
CA ARG A 122 9.27 6.33 -9.78
C ARG A 122 9.12 4.88 -10.24
N HIS A 123 8.66 4.70 -11.47
CA HIS A 123 8.57 3.37 -12.10
C HIS A 123 9.92 2.66 -12.20
N ASP A 124 11.04 3.39 -12.23
CA ASP A 124 12.39 2.81 -12.23
C ASP A 124 12.88 2.49 -10.81
N ASP A 125 12.24 3.02 -9.76
CA ASP A 125 12.61 2.78 -8.36
C ASP A 125 12.00 1.47 -7.85
N VAL A 126 10.74 1.22 -8.21
CA VAL A 126 9.99 0.03 -7.80
C VAL A 126 9.27 -0.57 -8.99
N GLY A 127 9.55 -1.85 -9.26
CA GLY A 127 8.86 -2.63 -10.28
C GLY A 127 7.87 -3.59 -9.66
N VAL A 128 6.68 -3.76 -10.24
CA VAL A 128 5.69 -4.75 -9.78
C VAL A 128 5.29 -5.65 -10.93
N ARG A 129 5.32 -6.95 -10.69
CA ARG A 129 4.78 -7.96 -11.62
C ARG A 129 4.04 -9.06 -10.88
N THR A 130 3.06 -9.65 -11.55
CA THR A 130 2.34 -10.83 -11.03
C THR A 130 2.93 -12.10 -11.64
N VAL A 131 3.05 -13.14 -10.82
CA VAL A 131 3.61 -14.43 -11.19
C VAL A 131 2.72 -15.57 -10.71
N VAL A 132 2.70 -16.67 -11.47
CA VAL A 132 1.92 -17.88 -11.14
C VAL A 132 2.78 -19.11 -11.36
N ASP A 133 2.81 -20.02 -10.38
CA ASP A 133 3.40 -21.38 -10.46
C ASP A 133 4.73 -21.45 -11.22
N ARG A 134 5.72 -20.67 -10.78
CA ARG A 134 6.99 -20.53 -11.49
C ARG A 134 8.18 -20.35 -10.56
N SER A 135 9.37 -20.64 -11.06
CA SER A 135 10.63 -20.27 -10.41
C SER A 135 11.27 -19.11 -11.15
N LEU A 136 11.81 -18.15 -10.41
CA LEU A 136 12.57 -17.02 -10.93
C LEU A 136 13.92 -16.93 -10.22
N ASP A 137 14.90 -16.38 -10.90
CA ASP A 137 16.12 -15.87 -10.26
C ASP A 137 15.96 -14.35 -10.15
N LEU A 138 15.85 -13.84 -8.91
CA LEU A 138 15.50 -12.45 -8.64
C LEU A 138 16.76 -11.59 -8.54
N GLU A 139 16.83 -10.49 -9.28
CA GLU A 139 17.96 -9.56 -9.19
C GLU A 139 17.73 -8.54 -8.06
N GLY A 140 18.52 -8.63 -6.99
CA GLY A 140 18.42 -7.71 -5.85
C GLY A 140 17.17 -7.89 -4.98
N PRO A 141 16.92 -6.94 -4.06
CA PRO A 141 15.89 -7.07 -3.05
C PRO A 141 14.47 -6.92 -3.61
N HIS A 142 13.56 -7.77 -3.12
CA HIS A 142 12.17 -7.83 -3.52
C HIS A 142 11.25 -7.99 -2.31
N VAL A 143 10.04 -7.43 -2.38
CA VAL A 143 8.91 -7.80 -1.53
C VAL A 143 8.04 -8.80 -2.28
N LEU A 144 7.82 -9.97 -1.72
CA LEU A 144 7.00 -11.03 -2.29
C LEU A 144 5.70 -11.09 -1.50
N VAL A 145 4.56 -11.02 -2.19
CA VAL A 145 3.24 -10.98 -1.56
C VAL A 145 2.33 -11.98 -2.26
N ALA A 146 1.91 -13.03 -1.55
CA ALA A 146 0.93 -13.98 -2.07
C ALA A 146 -0.45 -13.34 -2.17
N LEU A 147 -1.21 -13.68 -3.23
CA LEU A 147 -2.59 -13.19 -3.38
C LEU A 147 -3.57 -14.03 -2.54
N ASP A 148 -3.33 -15.34 -2.40
CA ASP A 148 -4.27 -16.27 -1.76
C ASP A 148 -3.85 -16.72 -0.37
N ALA A 149 -2.77 -16.16 0.16
CA ALA A 149 -2.24 -16.47 1.47
C ALA A 149 -1.78 -15.20 2.19
N GLU A 150 -1.77 -15.24 3.51
CA GLU A 150 -1.11 -14.20 4.31
C GLU A 150 0.40 -14.45 4.33
N ASP A 151 1.02 -14.27 3.18
CA ASP A 151 2.44 -14.52 2.99
C ASP A 151 3.11 -13.29 2.36
N VAL A 152 3.87 -12.58 3.19
CA VAL A 152 4.63 -11.38 2.83
C VAL A 152 6.06 -11.60 3.26
N ARG A 153 7.01 -11.42 2.33
CA ARG A 153 8.42 -11.70 2.59
C ARG A 153 9.29 -10.65 1.92
N LEU A 154 10.33 -10.20 2.61
CA LEU A 154 11.48 -9.57 1.96
C LEU A 154 12.42 -10.68 1.46
N HIS A 155 12.87 -10.59 0.22
CA HIS A 155 13.78 -11.52 -0.41
C HIS A 155 15.00 -10.75 -0.94
N PRO A 156 16.24 -11.10 -0.55
CA PRO A 156 17.44 -10.32 -0.91
C PRO A 156 17.84 -10.43 -2.39
N GLY A 157 17.26 -11.38 -3.13
CA GLY A 157 17.63 -11.75 -4.50
C GLY A 157 18.07 -13.20 -4.56
N GLY A 158 18.18 -13.75 -5.77
CA GLY A 158 18.51 -15.15 -6.03
C GLY A 158 17.30 -16.03 -6.37
N PRO A 159 17.50 -17.36 -6.45
CA PRO A 159 16.46 -18.30 -6.84
C PRO A 159 15.28 -18.34 -5.86
N CYS A 160 14.07 -18.19 -6.39
CA CYS A 160 12.84 -18.26 -5.62
C CYS A 160 11.76 -19.04 -6.39
N ARG A 161 11.03 -19.89 -5.67
CA ARG A 161 9.88 -20.64 -6.19
C ARG A 161 8.59 -20.00 -5.69
N PHE A 162 7.66 -19.80 -6.62
CA PHE A 162 6.31 -19.30 -6.37
C PHE A 162 5.32 -20.41 -6.67
N ASP A 163 4.54 -20.79 -5.65
CA ASP A 163 3.39 -21.68 -5.80
C ASP A 163 2.11 -20.85 -5.60
N GLY A 164 1.18 -20.89 -6.54
CA GLY A 164 0.02 -19.99 -6.61
C GLY A 164 0.33 -18.62 -7.22
N GLU A 165 -0.56 -17.65 -7.02
CA GLU A 165 -0.42 -16.28 -7.53
C GLU A 165 0.31 -15.36 -6.53
N TRP A 166 1.27 -14.59 -7.04
CA TRP A 166 2.07 -13.67 -6.23
C TRP A 166 2.30 -12.33 -6.93
N PHE A 167 2.32 -11.25 -6.16
CA PHE A 167 3.03 -10.05 -6.52
C PHE A 167 4.51 -10.19 -6.19
N VAL A 168 5.35 -9.80 -7.14
CA VAL A 168 6.80 -9.69 -7.00
C VAL A 168 7.13 -8.21 -7.18
N VAL A 169 7.45 -7.56 -6.07
CA VAL A 169 7.76 -6.13 -5.99
C VAL A 169 9.27 -5.96 -5.90
N GLU A 170 9.90 -5.53 -6.97
CA GLU A 170 11.33 -5.24 -7.04
C GLU A 170 11.64 -3.88 -6.41
N LEU A 171 12.58 -3.84 -5.47
CA LEU A 171 13.04 -2.61 -4.81
C LEU A 171 14.32 -2.10 -5.48
N ALA A 172 14.25 -1.77 -6.76
CA ALA A 172 15.40 -1.43 -7.59
C ALA A 172 16.22 -0.24 -7.04
N TYR A 173 15.59 0.68 -6.31
CA TYR A 173 16.28 1.81 -5.67
C TYR A 173 17.32 1.40 -4.61
N LEU A 174 17.25 0.18 -4.05
CA LEU A 174 18.20 -0.34 -3.06
C LEU A 174 19.47 -0.92 -3.69
N SER A 175 19.48 -1.14 -5.01
CA SER A 175 20.61 -1.71 -5.75
C SER A 175 21.45 -0.64 -6.48
N ARG A 176 21.16 0.64 -6.27
CA ARG A 176 21.80 1.77 -6.95
C ARG A 176 23.04 2.30 -6.24
#